data_AF-A0A354DHR8-F1
#
_entry.id   AF-A0A354DHR8-F1
#
_cell.length_a   1.000
_cell.length_b   1.000
_cell.length_c   1.000
_cell.angle_alpha   90.00
_cell.angle_beta   90.00
_cell.angle_gamma   90.00
#
_symmetry.space_group_name_H-M   'P 1'
#
loop_
_entity.id
_entity.type
_entity.pdbx_description
1 polymer ?
#
loop_
_entity_poly.entity_id
_entity_poly.type
_entity_poly.pdbx_seq_one_letter_code
_entity_poly.pdbx_strand_id
1 'polypeptide(L)'
;MPTPSPEKPMGDFKDIPDGAKLTDQEVANSLSFNLVSALTYGVRGLSESIRADVAYMFAKFLIKHLTLAVQLKQLMEKKGWIQYAPPFKP
;
A
#
# COMPACT_ATOMS: atom_id res chain seq x y z
N MET A 1 -21.20 -6.93 13.41
CA MET A 1 -20.17 -6.12 12.72
C MET A 1 -20.37 -4.68 13.15
N PRO A 2 -19.31 -3.86 13.30
CA PRO A 2 -19.48 -2.45 13.65
C PRO A 2 -20.32 -1.75 12.57
N THR A 3 -21.08 -0.74 12.98
CA THR A 3 -21.86 0.09 12.06
C THR A 3 -20.92 0.77 11.06
N PRO A 4 -21.26 0.80 9.76
CA PRO A 4 -20.43 1.49 8.77
C PRO A 4 -20.29 2.96 9.14
N SER A 5 -19.08 3.51 8.98
CA SER A 5 -18.90 4.96 9.04
C SER A 5 -19.72 5.63 7.92
N PRO A 6 -20.21 6.87 8.13
CA PRO A 6 -20.85 7.64 7.07
C PRO A 6 -19.94 7.74 5.84
N GLU A 7 -20.53 7.83 4.65
CA GLU A 7 -19.77 8.08 3.43
C GLU A 7 -18.98 9.39 3.55
N LYS A 8 -17.74 9.37 3.09
CA LYS A 8 -16.94 10.59 3.04
C LYS A 8 -17.53 11.51 1.95
N PRO A 9 -17.69 12.82 2.24
CA PRO A 9 -18.14 13.76 1.22
C PRO A 9 -17.15 13.76 0.04
N MET A 10 -17.67 13.77 -1.18
CA MET A 10 -16.86 13.97 -2.38
C MET A 10 -16.50 15.45 -2.51
N GLY A 11 -15.23 15.75 -2.77
CA GLY A 11 -14.73 17.11 -3.02
C GLY A 11 -13.67 17.12 -4.13
N ASP A 12 -13.36 18.29 -4.68
CA ASP A 12 -12.30 18.46 -5.68
C ASP A 12 -10.95 18.58 -4.96
N PHE A 13 -9.90 17.99 -5.54
CA PHE A 13 -8.52 18.09 -5.04
C PHE A 13 -7.98 19.53 -5.08
N LYS A 14 -8.62 20.41 -5.88
CA LYS A 14 -8.31 21.84 -5.97
C LYS A 14 -8.80 22.64 -4.76
N ASP A 15 -9.82 22.13 -4.06
CA ASP A 15 -10.41 22.81 -2.91
C ASP A 15 -9.63 22.52 -1.61
N ILE A 16 -8.66 21.60 -1.65
CA ILE A 16 -7.82 21.24 -0.52
C ILE A 16 -6.81 22.37 -0.28
N PRO A 17 -6.77 22.98 0.91
CA PRO A 17 -5.77 24.00 1.25
C PRO A 17 -4.34 23.47 1.13
N ASP A 18 -3.40 24.30 0.67
CA ASP A 18 -2.02 23.88 0.39
C ASP A 18 -1.33 23.19 1.58
N GLY A 19 -1.55 23.66 2.80
CA GLY A 19 -0.96 23.06 4.02
C GLY A 19 -1.61 21.73 4.46
N ALA A 20 -2.75 21.35 3.88
CA ALA A 20 -3.45 20.11 4.17
C ALA A 20 -3.29 19.06 3.04
N LYS A 21 -2.72 19.47 1.91
CA LYS A 21 -2.61 18.64 0.71
C LYS A 21 -1.35 17.79 0.78
N LEU A 22 -1.53 16.48 0.63
CA LEU A 22 -0.41 15.56 0.42
C LEU A 22 0.05 15.64 -1.04
N THR A 23 1.36 15.70 -1.23
CA THR A 23 1.98 15.59 -2.56
C THR A 23 1.86 14.16 -3.09
N ASP A 24 1.92 14.00 -4.41
CA ASP A 24 1.87 12.67 -5.06
C ASP A 24 2.95 11.72 -4.52
N GLN A 25 4.14 12.25 -4.21
CA GLN A 25 5.24 11.48 -3.65
C GLN A 25 4.93 11.02 -2.22
N GLU A 26 4.37 11.88 -1.37
CA GLU A 26 3.95 11.51 0.00
C GLU A 26 2.84 10.46 -0.03
N VAL A 27 1.87 10.60 -0.93
CA VAL A 27 0.80 9.61 -1.12
C VAL A 27 1.38 8.28 -1.61
N ALA A 28 2.29 8.29 -2.59
CA ALA A 28 2.93 7.08 -3.10
C ALA A 28 3.75 6.38 -2.00
N ASN A 29 4.47 7.13 -1.17
CA ASN A 29 5.23 6.61 -0.04
C ASN A 29 4.31 6.00 1.03
N SER A 30 3.21 6.69 1.38
CA SER A 30 2.20 6.17 2.31
C SER A 30 1.57 4.87 1.80
N LEU A 31 1.21 4.83 0.51
CA LEU A 31 0.67 3.64 -0.13
C LEU A 31 1.68 2.48 -0.12
N SER A 32 2.95 2.76 -0.43
CA SER A 32 4.05 1.78 -0.40
C SER A 32 4.22 1.18 1.01
N PHE A 33 4.20 2.01 2.06
CA PHE A 33 4.29 1.57 3.45
C PHE A 33 3.09 0.70 3.86
N ASN A 34 1.88 1.11 3.51
CA ASN A 34 0.67 0.34 3.77
C ASN A 34 0.70 -1.02 3.06
N LEU A 35 1.27 -1.06 1.85
CA LEU A 35 1.41 -2.29 1.08
C LEU A 35 2.42 -3.26 1.71
N VAL A 36 3.55 -2.76 2.21
CA VAL A 36 4.50 -3.57 2.99
C VAL A 36 3.80 -4.18 4.21
N SER A 37 3.06 -3.35 4.97
CA SER A 37 2.31 -3.84 6.13
C SER A 37 1.30 -4.92 5.76
N ALA A 38 0.51 -4.69 4.71
CA ALA A 38 -0.49 -5.63 4.22
C ALA A 38 0.13 -6.95 3.73
N LEU A 39 1.28 -6.90 3.07
CA LEU A 39 2.03 -8.08 2.66
C LEU A 39 2.57 -8.84 3.87
N THR A 40 3.17 -8.16 4.85
CA THR A 40 3.67 -8.79 6.08
C THR A 40 2.56 -9.51 6.83
N TYR A 41 1.42 -8.85 7.06
CA TYR A 41 0.27 -9.48 7.71
C TYR A 41 -0.35 -10.60 6.87
N GLY A 42 -0.42 -10.43 5.55
CA GLY A 42 -0.92 -11.47 4.65
C GLY A 42 -0.08 -12.73 4.67
N VAL A 43 1.26 -12.60 4.67
CA VAL A 43 2.18 -13.74 4.76
C VAL A 43 2.07 -14.41 6.12
N ARG A 44 2.02 -13.64 7.21
CA ARG A 44 1.80 -14.21 8.54
C ARG A 44 0.48 -14.97 8.62
N GLY A 45 -0.61 -14.38 8.13
CA GLY A 45 -1.92 -15.04 8.07
C GLY A 45 -1.89 -16.32 7.26
N LEU A 46 -1.22 -16.34 6.12
CA LEU A 46 -1.00 -17.55 5.32
C LEU A 46 -0.23 -18.63 6.11
N SER A 47 0.91 -18.26 6.69
CA SER A 47 1.84 -19.20 7.35
C SER A 47 1.32 -19.74 8.68
N GLU A 48 0.58 -18.94 9.45
CA GLU A 48 0.02 -19.33 10.74
C GLU A 48 -1.34 -20.06 10.59
N SER A 49 -1.94 -20.06 9.39
CA SER A 49 -3.23 -20.73 9.14
C SER A 49 -3.09 -22.25 9.05
N ILE A 50 -3.68 -22.95 10.04
CA ILE A 50 -3.84 -24.41 9.99
C ILE A 50 -4.91 -24.82 8.96
N ARG A 51 -5.93 -23.96 8.81
CA ARG A 51 -7.06 -24.17 7.88
C ARG A 51 -6.67 -23.79 6.46
N ALA A 52 -6.73 -24.76 5.54
CA ALA A 52 -6.35 -24.58 4.13
C ALA A 52 -7.19 -23.52 3.39
N ASP A 53 -8.48 -23.39 3.71
CA ASP A 53 -9.37 -22.40 3.11
C ASP A 53 -8.99 -20.96 3.53
N VAL A 54 -8.60 -20.78 4.80
CA VAL A 54 -8.12 -19.50 5.33
C VAL A 54 -6.75 -19.15 4.73
N ALA A 55 -5.84 -20.12 4.65
CA ALA A 55 -4.57 -19.92 3.96
C ALA A 55 -4.78 -19.49 2.50
N TYR A 56 -5.68 -20.17 1.78
CA TYR A 56 -6.00 -19.82 0.39
C TYR A 56 -6.61 -18.42 0.25
N MET A 57 -7.43 -17.97 1.21
CA MET A 57 -7.92 -16.60 1.26
C MET A 57 -6.78 -15.58 1.38
N PHE A 58 -5.82 -15.79 2.29
CA PHE A 58 -4.64 -14.93 2.40
C PHE A 58 -3.76 -14.97 1.15
N ALA A 59 -3.61 -16.13 0.52
CA ALA A 59 -2.88 -16.26 -0.75
C ALA A 59 -3.49 -15.37 -1.84
N LYS A 60 -4.82 -15.32 -1.96
CA LYS A 60 -5.52 -14.42 -2.89
C LYS A 60 -5.24 -12.95 -2.62
N PHE A 61 -5.22 -12.53 -1.35
CA PHE A 61 -4.90 -11.15 -0.98
C PHE A 61 -3.45 -10.81 -1.31
N LEU A 62 -2.51 -11.71 -1.00
CA LEU A 62 -1.09 -11.55 -1.31
C LEU A 62 -0.85 -11.36 -2.80
N ILE A 63 -1.45 -12.18 -3.67
CA ILE A 63 -1.30 -12.05 -5.13
C ILE A 63 -1.76 -10.65 -5.59
N LYS A 64 -2.91 -10.17 -5.11
CA LYS A 64 -3.41 -8.84 -5.47
C LYS A 64 -2.47 -7.72 -4.99
N HIS A 65 -1.99 -7.80 -3.76
CA HIS A 65 -1.05 -6.82 -3.21
C HIS A 65 0.29 -6.84 -3.96
N LEU A 66 0.80 -8.02 -4.34
CA LEU A 66 2.02 -8.15 -5.12
C LEU A 66 1.90 -7.52 -6.51
N THR A 67 0.78 -7.77 -7.22
CA THR A 67 0.54 -7.14 -8.53
C THR A 67 0.55 -5.62 -8.41
N LEU A 68 -0.13 -5.06 -7.40
CA LEU A 68 -0.13 -3.62 -7.14
C LEU A 68 1.28 -3.11 -6.77
N ALA A 69 2.05 -3.87 -5.99
CA ALA A 69 3.39 -3.48 -5.56
C ALA A 69 4.35 -3.29 -6.75
N VAL A 70 4.29 -4.20 -7.73
CA VAL A 70 5.11 -4.10 -8.94
C VAL A 70 4.73 -2.85 -9.74
N GLN A 71 3.44 -2.62 -9.96
CA GLN A 71 2.95 -1.45 -10.71
C GLN A 71 3.32 -0.14 -10.01
N LEU A 72 3.15 -0.08 -8.69
CA LEU A 72 3.51 1.11 -7.90
C LEU A 72 5.02 1.39 -7.97
N LYS A 73 5.88 0.36 -7.84
CA LYS A 73 7.34 0.54 -7.96
C LYS A 73 7.75 1.09 -9.33
N GLN A 74 7.18 0.55 -10.40
CA GLN A 74 7.43 1.04 -11.76
C GLN A 74 6.99 2.50 -11.93
N LEU A 75 5.86 2.88 -11.35
CA LEU A 75 5.38 4.27 -11.37
C LEU A 75 6.33 5.19 -10.59
N MET A 76 6.71 4.80 -9.37
CA MET A 76 7.61 5.59 -8.52
C MET A 76 8.98 5.78 -9.18
N GLU A 77 9.51 4.76 -9.86
CA GLU A 77 10.76 4.84 -10.61
C GLU A 77 10.64 5.85 -11.78
N LYS A 78 9.60 5.72 -12.61
CA LYS A 78 9.34 6.64 -13.73
C LYS A 78 9.17 8.10 -13.30
N LYS A 79 8.69 8.32 -12.07
CA LYS A 79 8.46 9.66 -11.51
C LYS A 79 9.63 10.19 -10.67
N GLY A 80 10.69 9.39 -10.47
CA GLY A 80 11.83 9.77 -9.63
C GLY A 80 11.50 9.88 -8.14
N TRP A 81 10.46 9.20 -7.67
CA TRP A 81 10.01 9.25 -6.27
C TRP A 81 10.76 8.28 -5.36
N ILE A 82 11.49 7.32 -5.94
CA ILE A 82 12.28 6.34 -5.18
C ILE A 82 13.53 7.02 -4.63
N GLN A 83 13.66 7.01 -3.30
CA GLN A 83 14.92 7.33 -2.65
C GLN A 83 15.81 6.09 -2.62
N TYR A 84 16.91 6.14 -3.36
CA TYR A 84 17.93 5.10 -3.33
C TYR A 84 18.81 5.28 -2.09
N ALA A 85 19.06 4.19 -1.37
CA ALA A 85 20.06 4.18 -0.33
C ALA A 85 21.44 4.50 -0.94
N PRO A 86 22.36 5.13 -0.18
CA PRO A 86 23.73 5.31 -0.64
C PRO A 86 24.35 3.98 -1.07
N PRO A 87 25.17 3.95 -2.12
CA PRO A 87 25.85 2.73 -2.53
C PRO A 87 26.71 2.21 -1.39
N PHE A 88 26.66 0.89 -1.16
CA PHE A 88 27.53 0.25 -0.18
C PHE A 88 28.99 0.49 -0.56
N LYS A 89 29.76 1.07 0.35
CA LYS A 89 31.22 1.18 0.25
C LYS A 89 31.82 0.22 1.28
N PRO A 90 32.62 -0.76 0.86
CA PRO A 90 33.27 -1.72 1.78
C PRO A 90 34.26 -1.03 2.71
#